data_AF-A0AAW1QKW8-F1
#
_entry.id   AF-A0AAW1QKW8-F1
#
_cell.length_a   1.000
_cell.length_b   1.000
_cell.length_c   1.000
_cell.angle_alpha   90.00
_cell.angle_beta   90.00
_cell.angle_gamma   90.00
#
_symmetry.space_group_name_H-M   'P 1'
#
loop_
_entity.id
_entity.type
_entity.pdbx_description
1 polymer ?
#
loop_
_entity_poly.entity_id
_entity_poly.type
_entity_poly.pdbx_seq_one_letter_code
_entity_poly.pdbx_strand_id
1 'polypeptide(L)'
;MRGTERQGNLYGRSSADPSMNHSIRVPNRRKMTAGSTSRKTYLLLAIVVVIFFLAAYSWRGSAGVASTFQGRPKAAVFRQPQPKAPGVGHINLSAGPYAVERSDLVLAIPTDNLHMELVEAGRQWHKGIRTYLAVNDSSVVAAKQQEAPAFQETWELFADDQHLKALHPGDSRAALAPFLAHQAFGDTYKWMLYGDDDTMFFVEGIQNLVKDIDPNMPYLITDHLWWSSVKGTIGNHPNPEAPRCLPCNYTAPESWMDELPAFAAPRGCPCTAQLICQTDERHIFDADCHIPLHPLERTYSMHGGAGALLSIGLMRSVPLSFMQDCLANAGVTTGGDALLTICLWKAGYAHTDPGFSFYHPTVRMFDPGPEDSPGLLYAMTEALSGRCDPSCQLQLQHVITSHIRSRHQASLHSTAQMMRALSNTWDLYASQIFAPRQSTASSIN
;
A
#
# COMPACT_ATOMS: atom_id res chain seq x y z
N MET A 1 -42.52 -15.75 58.34
CA MET A 1 -42.16 -15.39 59.73
C MET A 1 -40.65 -15.11 59.72
N ARG A 2 -40.22 -13.86 59.50
CA ARG A 2 -39.87 -12.81 60.49
C ARG A 2 -38.70 -13.20 61.43
N GLY A 3 -37.65 -12.37 61.37
CA GLY A 3 -36.51 -12.27 62.29
C GLY A 3 -35.24 -11.85 61.52
N THR A 4 -34.93 -10.58 61.19
CA THR A 4 -34.32 -9.48 62.01
C THR A 4 -33.17 -9.97 62.90
N GLU A 5 -31.99 -9.37 63.07
CA GLU A 5 -31.35 -8.06 62.82
C GLU A 5 -29.86 -8.31 63.26
N ARG A 6 -28.77 -7.69 62.79
CA ARG A 6 -28.25 -6.38 63.21
C ARG A 6 -26.83 -6.15 62.64
N GLN A 7 -26.55 -4.88 62.32
CA GLN A 7 -25.25 -4.31 62.01
C GLN A 7 -24.43 -4.01 63.27
N GLY A 8 -23.10 -3.85 63.12
CA GLY A 8 -22.22 -3.26 64.11
C GLY A 8 -20.82 -2.97 63.57
N ASN A 9 -20.62 -1.76 63.03
CA ASN A 9 -19.30 -1.11 62.92
C ASN A 9 -18.79 -0.73 64.32
N LEU A 10 -17.48 -0.72 64.56
CA LEU A 10 -16.80 0.37 65.27
C LEU A 10 -15.26 0.25 65.24
N TYR A 11 -14.66 1.41 65.02
CA TYR A 11 -13.24 1.77 65.06
C TYR A 11 -12.56 1.49 66.41
N GLY A 12 -11.25 1.18 66.36
CA GLY A 12 -10.34 1.22 67.51
C GLY A 12 -8.91 1.60 67.09
N ARG A 13 -8.47 2.80 67.51
CA ARG A 13 -7.08 3.30 67.48
C ARG A 13 -6.24 2.71 68.64
N SER A 14 -4.91 2.84 68.52
CA SER A 14 -3.85 2.94 69.58
C SER A 14 -2.79 1.83 69.41
N SER A 15 -1.47 1.98 69.56
CA SER A 15 -0.48 3.07 69.70
C SER A 15 0.90 2.40 69.91
N ALA A 16 1.99 2.93 69.32
CA ALA A 16 3.41 2.90 69.78
C ALA A 16 4.10 1.50 69.97
N ASP A 17 5.37 1.20 69.67
CA ASP A 17 6.64 1.87 69.28
C ASP A 17 7.66 0.71 68.94
N PRO A 18 9.01 0.88 68.84
CA PRO A 18 9.84 1.41 67.75
C PRO A 18 10.84 0.40 67.13
N SER A 19 11.62 0.90 66.16
CA SER A 19 12.98 0.48 65.75
C SER A 19 13.12 -0.52 64.59
N MET A 20 13.63 -0.04 63.45
CA MET A 20 14.98 -0.38 62.99
C MET A 20 15.40 0.55 61.83
N ASN A 21 16.59 1.10 61.99
CA ASN A 21 17.31 1.92 61.03
C ASN A 21 17.71 1.12 59.79
N HIS A 22 17.40 1.63 58.59
CA HIS A 22 18.30 1.49 57.45
C HIS A 22 18.36 2.80 56.65
N SER A 23 19.55 3.39 56.67
CA SER A 23 19.93 4.59 55.95
C SER A 23 20.11 4.29 54.46
N ILE A 24 19.31 4.92 53.61
CA ILE A 24 19.59 5.04 52.17
C ILE A 24 19.70 6.53 51.87
N ARG A 25 20.91 6.97 51.52
CA ARG A 25 21.23 8.32 51.06
C ARG A 25 20.52 8.61 49.74
N VAL A 26 19.64 9.61 49.74
CA VAL A 26 19.12 10.25 48.53
C VAL A 26 20.13 11.33 48.09
N PRO A 27 20.54 11.40 46.81
CA PRO A 27 21.36 12.51 46.33
C PRO A 27 20.52 13.79 46.18
N ASN A 28 21.10 14.90 46.62
CA ASN A 28 20.58 16.25 46.52
C ASN A 28 20.10 16.61 45.10
N ARG A 29 18.80 16.90 44.98
CA ARG A 29 18.24 17.67 43.86
C ARG A 29 18.77 19.10 43.93
N ARG A 30 19.78 19.42 43.12
CA ARG A 30 20.08 20.82 42.75
C ARG A 30 18.91 21.37 41.93
N LYS A 31 18.24 22.40 42.45
CA LYS A 31 17.34 23.26 41.69
C LYS A 31 18.16 23.96 40.61
N MET A 32 17.97 23.59 39.34
CA MET A 32 18.34 24.44 38.22
C MET A 32 17.27 25.51 38.04
N THR A 33 17.61 26.76 38.35
CA THR A 33 16.83 27.93 37.96
C THR A 33 16.97 28.13 36.46
N ALA A 34 15.92 27.83 35.70
CA ALA A 34 15.86 28.12 34.27
C ALA A 34 15.81 29.65 34.05
N GLY A 35 16.79 30.15 33.29
CA GLY A 35 16.87 31.55 32.87
C GLY A 35 15.69 31.94 32.00
N SER A 36 14.93 32.93 32.46
CA SER A 36 13.82 33.57 31.76
C SER A 36 14.33 34.53 30.67
N THR A 37 14.90 34.01 29.58
CA THR A 37 15.32 34.84 28.43
C THR A 37 14.99 34.26 27.06
N SER A 38 14.29 33.13 26.98
CA SER A 38 14.07 32.45 25.68
C SER A 38 12.68 32.62 25.07
N ARG A 39 11.66 33.19 25.74
CA ARG A 39 10.31 33.26 25.12
C ARG A 39 10.08 34.49 24.24
N LYS A 40 10.77 35.60 24.50
CA LYS A 40 10.59 36.84 23.71
C LYS A 40 11.29 36.77 22.34
N THR A 41 12.41 36.06 22.25
CA THR A 41 13.20 35.94 21.00
C THR A 41 12.49 35.10 19.95
N TYR A 42 11.84 34.00 20.35
CA TYR A 42 11.09 33.14 19.42
C TYR A 42 9.80 33.81 18.93
N LEU A 43 9.15 34.63 19.76
CA LEU A 43 7.97 35.40 19.35
C LEU A 43 8.34 36.49 18.33
N LEU A 44 9.47 37.16 18.52
CA LEU A 44 9.99 38.14 17.55
C LEU A 44 10.40 37.48 16.23
N LEU A 45 11.02 36.31 16.26
CA LEU A 45 11.35 35.57 15.03
C LEU A 45 10.09 35.12 14.28
N ALA A 46 9.07 34.62 14.97
CA ALA A 46 7.81 34.21 14.36
C ALA A 46 7.09 35.39 13.69
N ILE A 47 7.09 36.58 14.32
CA ILE A 47 6.49 37.79 13.76
C ILE A 47 7.24 38.25 12.51
N VAL A 48 8.57 38.22 12.50
CA VAL A 48 9.38 38.60 11.33
C VAL A 48 9.14 37.66 10.14
N VAL A 49 9.01 36.35 10.39
CA VAL A 49 8.70 35.37 9.33
C VAL A 49 7.31 35.62 8.72
N VAL A 50 6.29 35.88 9.55
CA VAL A 50 4.94 36.18 9.06
C VAL A 50 4.90 37.49 8.26
N ILE A 51 5.62 38.54 8.69
CA ILE A 51 5.71 39.80 7.94
C ILE A 51 6.39 39.61 6.58
N PHE A 52 7.46 38.80 6.51
CA PHE A 52 8.12 38.49 5.24
C PHE A 52 7.21 37.70 4.28
N PHE A 53 6.42 36.75 4.78
CA PHE A 53 5.46 36.01 3.95
C PHE A 53 4.33 36.90 3.43
N LEU A 54 3.81 37.84 4.26
CA LEU A 54 2.77 38.78 3.84
C LEU A 54 3.30 39.82 2.83
N ALA A 55 4.54 40.27 2.97
CA ALA A 55 5.17 41.17 2.00
C ALA A 55 5.48 40.49 0.66
N ALA A 56 5.86 39.20 0.67
CA ALA A 56 6.05 38.41 -0.55
C ALA A 56 4.74 38.15 -1.30
N TYR A 57 3.61 38.06 -0.59
CA TYR A 57 2.29 37.89 -1.18
C TYR A 57 1.73 39.18 -1.80
N SER A 58 2.06 40.36 -1.24
CA SER A 58 1.56 41.63 -1.80
C SER A 58 2.30 42.10 -3.06
N TRP A 59 3.54 41.62 -3.30
CA TRP A 59 4.31 42.00 -4.48
C TRP A 59 3.80 41.35 -5.79
N ARG A 60 3.14 40.18 -5.72
CA ARG A 60 2.66 39.47 -6.93
C ARG A 60 1.36 40.02 -7.53
N GLY A 61 0.80 41.12 -7.01
CA GLY A 61 -0.50 41.67 -7.41
C GLY A 61 -0.51 42.74 -8.52
N SER A 62 0.63 43.22 -9.03
CA SER A 62 0.66 44.41 -9.90
C SER A 62 1.63 44.28 -11.08
N ALA A 63 1.28 43.45 -12.06
CA ALA A 63 1.81 43.56 -13.42
C ALA A 63 0.71 43.17 -14.43
N GLY A 64 -0.17 44.12 -14.70
CA GLY A 64 -1.13 44.02 -15.79
C GLY A 64 -0.43 44.19 -17.13
N VAL A 65 -0.44 43.14 -17.95
CA VAL A 65 -0.17 43.24 -19.38
C VAL A 65 -1.51 43.07 -20.10
N ALA A 66 -2.00 44.18 -20.65
CA ALA A 66 -3.16 44.20 -21.52
C ALA A 66 -2.81 43.51 -22.86
N SER A 67 -3.28 42.28 -23.03
CA SER A 67 -3.27 41.57 -24.30
C SER A 67 -4.66 41.68 -24.93
N THR A 68 -4.77 42.48 -25.98
CA THR A 68 -5.93 42.60 -26.86
C THR A 68 -6.21 41.25 -27.54
N PHE A 69 -7.18 40.50 -27.02
CA PHE A 69 -7.64 39.24 -27.62
C PHE A 69 -8.75 39.54 -28.63
N GLN A 70 -8.40 39.62 -29.91
CA GLN A 70 -9.38 39.59 -31.00
C GLN A 70 -10.03 38.20 -31.05
N GLY A 71 -11.36 38.18 -30.96
CA GLY A 71 -12.16 36.96 -30.93
C GLY A 71 -12.00 36.11 -32.20
N ARG A 72 -11.56 34.86 -32.01
CA ARG A 72 -11.80 33.79 -32.99
C ARG A 72 -13.19 33.18 -32.74
N PRO A 73 -13.97 32.91 -33.79
CA PRO A 73 -15.27 32.25 -33.65
C PRO A 73 -15.09 30.85 -33.07
N LYS A 74 -15.91 30.50 -32.08
CA LYS A 74 -16.02 29.14 -31.53
C LYS A 74 -16.47 28.22 -32.66
N ALA A 75 -15.55 27.41 -33.19
CA ALA A 75 -15.91 26.30 -34.04
C ALA A 75 -16.78 25.34 -33.22
N ALA A 76 -18.01 25.11 -33.67
CA ALA A 76 -18.86 24.07 -33.13
C ALA A 76 -18.14 22.73 -33.32
N VAL A 77 -17.64 22.16 -32.22
CA VAL A 77 -17.12 20.79 -32.21
C VAL A 77 -18.33 19.88 -32.44
N PHE A 78 -18.50 19.45 -33.68
CA PHE A 78 -19.40 18.36 -34.04
C PHE A 78 -18.93 17.12 -33.28
N ARG A 79 -19.59 16.80 -32.16
CA ARG A 79 -19.46 15.47 -31.54
C ARG A 79 -20.03 14.46 -32.53
N GLN A 80 -19.16 13.81 -33.29
CA GLN A 80 -19.56 12.62 -34.01
C GLN A 80 -20.10 11.60 -32.99
N PRO A 81 -21.18 10.88 -33.31
CA PRO A 81 -21.64 9.79 -32.46
C PRO A 81 -20.48 8.81 -32.29
N GLN A 82 -20.02 8.68 -31.04
CA GLN A 82 -19.03 7.68 -30.68
C GLN A 82 -19.58 6.31 -31.14
N PRO A 83 -18.79 5.51 -31.89
CA PRO A 83 -19.21 4.16 -32.22
C PRO A 83 -19.60 3.44 -30.94
N LYS A 84 -20.72 2.69 -30.97
CA LYS A 84 -21.10 1.83 -29.84
C LYS A 84 -19.87 1.06 -29.41
N ALA A 85 -19.47 1.26 -28.15
CA ALA A 85 -18.32 0.58 -27.58
C ALA A 85 -18.43 -0.92 -27.92
N PRO A 86 -17.35 -1.56 -28.42
CA PRO A 86 -17.33 -3.00 -28.54
C PRO A 86 -17.78 -3.58 -27.20
N GLY A 87 -18.78 -4.46 -27.23
CA GLY A 87 -19.42 -4.96 -26.02
C GLY A 87 -18.36 -5.47 -25.06
N VAL A 88 -18.36 -4.94 -23.84
CA VAL A 88 -17.48 -5.38 -22.75
C VAL A 88 -17.60 -6.90 -22.65
N GLY A 89 -16.57 -7.61 -23.11
CA GLY A 89 -16.55 -9.07 -23.08
C GLY A 89 -16.52 -9.54 -21.62
N HIS A 90 -17.18 -10.66 -21.32
CA HIS A 90 -17.00 -11.31 -20.02
C HIS A 90 -15.57 -11.82 -19.91
N ILE A 91 -14.99 -11.67 -18.72
CA ILE A 91 -13.65 -12.18 -18.43
C ILE A 91 -13.79 -13.56 -17.80
N ASN A 92 -13.21 -14.58 -18.45
CA ASN A 92 -13.12 -15.90 -17.87
C ASN A 92 -11.90 -15.99 -16.94
N LEU A 93 -12.16 -16.00 -15.62
CA LEU A 93 -11.13 -16.11 -14.58
C LEU A 93 -10.52 -17.51 -14.48
N SER A 94 -11.26 -18.54 -14.91
CA SER A 94 -10.80 -19.94 -14.88
C SER A 94 -9.95 -20.33 -16.10
N ALA A 95 -9.85 -19.44 -17.09
CA ALA A 95 -9.08 -19.68 -18.30
C ALA A 95 -7.63 -19.21 -18.11
N GLY A 96 -6.76 -20.14 -17.73
CA GLY A 96 -5.31 -19.94 -17.66
C GLY A 96 -4.61 -21.17 -17.08
N PRO A 97 -3.35 -21.47 -17.48
CA PRO A 97 -2.62 -22.63 -16.96
C PRO A 97 -2.34 -22.54 -15.45
N TYR A 98 -2.41 -21.34 -14.88
CA TYR A 98 -2.16 -21.05 -13.47
C TYR A 98 -3.35 -20.37 -12.81
N ALA A 99 -4.58 -20.62 -13.28
CA ALA A 99 -5.79 -20.11 -12.64
C ALA A 99 -5.76 -20.35 -11.12
N VAL A 100 -6.22 -19.34 -10.36
CA VAL A 100 -6.16 -19.33 -8.90
C VAL A 100 -7.52 -19.08 -8.28
N GLU A 101 -7.77 -19.76 -7.17
CA GLU A 101 -8.95 -19.54 -6.34
C GLU A 101 -8.60 -18.67 -5.13
N ARG A 102 -9.61 -18.18 -4.40
CA ARG A 102 -9.39 -17.43 -3.14
C ARG A 102 -8.53 -18.21 -2.14
N SER A 103 -8.65 -19.54 -2.10
CA SER A 103 -7.84 -20.41 -1.22
C SER A 103 -6.36 -20.49 -1.61
N ASP A 104 -6.02 -20.15 -2.86
CA ASP A 104 -4.64 -20.07 -3.35
C ASP A 104 -3.98 -18.72 -3.00
N LEU A 105 -4.73 -17.80 -2.39
CA LEU A 105 -4.27 -16.48 -1.97
C LEU A 105 -4.07 -16.46 -0.45
N VAL A 106 -3.06 -15.73 -0.01
CA VAL A 106 -2.89 -15.32 1.40
C VAL A 106 -2.63 -13.82 1.44
N LEU A 107 -2.88 -13.19 2.58
CA LEU A 107 -2.72 -11.75 2.77
C LEU A 107 -1.77 -11.49 3.94
N ALA A 108 -0.84 -10.54 3.77
CA ALA A 108 0.07 -10.09 4.81
C ALA A 108 -0.15 -8.58 5.06
N ILE A 109 -0.56 -8.22 6.27
CA ILE A 109 -0.84 -6.84 6.68
C ILE A 109 0.05 -6.48 7.87
N PRO A 110 0.93 -5.48 7.74
CA PRO A 110 1.45 -4.77 8.89
C PRO A 110 0.43 -3.74 9.39
N THR A 111 0.20 -3.70 10.70
CA THR A 111 -0.73 -2.73 11.32
C THR A 111 -0.22 -2.36 12.71
N ASP A 112 -0.84 -1.37 13.35
CA ASP A 112 -0.66 -1.08 14.78
C ASP A 112 -1.99 -1.09 15.53
N ASN A 113 -1.93 -0.99 16.86
CA ASN A 113 -3.10 -1.00 17.73
C ASN A 113 -4.07 0.18 17.54
N LEU A 114 -3.65 1.26 16.86
CA LEU A 114 -4.51 2.41 16.56
C LEU A 114 -5.35 2.18 15.30
N HIS A 115 -4.93 1.30 14.39
CA HIS A 115 -5.60 1.07 13.10
C HIS A 115 -6.50 -0.17 13.05
N MET A 116 -6.88 -0.73 14.20
CA MET A 116 -7.72 -1.94 14.28
C MET A 116 -9.06 -1.80 13.55
N GLU A 117 -9.64 -0.60 13.50
CA GLU A 117 -10.87 -0.34 12.76
C GLU A 117 -10.73 -0.56 11.25
N LEU A 118 -9.54 -0.27 10.69
CA LEU A 118 -9.26 -0.44 9.25
C LEU A 118 -9.14 -1.92 8.91
N VAL A 119 -8.41 -2.68 9.73
CA VAL A 119 -8.32 -4.14 9.63
C VAL A 119 -9.71 -4.78 9.67
N GLU A 120 -10.55 -4.38 10.62
CA GLU A 120 -11.91 -4.92 10.75
C GLU A 120 -12.80 -4.54 9.57
N ALA A 121 -12.63 -3.36 8.99
CA ALA A 121 -13.31 -2.96 7.76
C ALA A 121 -12.83 -3.77 6.54
N GLY A 122 -11.56 -4.15 6.53
CA GLY A 122 -10.95 -4.99 5.49
C GLY A 122 -11.59 -6.37 5.37
N ARG A 123 -12.09 -6.95 6.47
CA ARG A 123 -12.65 -8.32 6.53
C ARG A 123 -13.68 -8.64 5.45
N GLN A 124 -14.37 -7.63 4.93
CA GLN A 124 -15.32 -7.82 3.84
C GLN A 124 -14.62 -8.24 2.53
N TRP A 125 -13.60 -7.50 2.09
CA TRP A 125 -12.99 -7.74 0.78
C TRP A 125 -12.09 -8.98 0.78
N HIS A 126 -11.38 -9.25 1.89
CA HIS A 126 -10.53 -10.44 2.04
C HIS A 126 -11.24 -11.66 2.61
N LYS A 127 -12.58 -11.69 2.58
CA LYS A 127 -13.35 -12.87 2.97
C LYS A 127 -12.90 -14.10 2.16
N GLY A 128 -12.58 -15.17 2.86
CA GLY A 128 -12.12 -16.43 2.27
C GLY A 128 -10.63 -16.46 1.88
N ILE A 129 -9.87 -15.43 2.24
CA ILE A 129 -8.42 -15.36 2.12
C ILE A 129 -7.84 -15.48 3.53
N ARG A 130 -6.83 -16.34 3.71
CA ARG A 130 -6.14 -16.45 5.00
C ARG A 130 -5.24 -15.23 5.17
N THR A 131 -5.35 -14.58 6.33
CA THR A 131 -4.70 -13.28 6.56
C THR A 131 -3.76 -13.36 7.74
N TYR A 132 -2.53 -12.92 7.54
CA TYR A 132 -1.52 -12.74 8.58
C TYR A 132 -1.41 -11.26 8.94
N LEU A 133 -1.53 -10.96 10.22
CA LEU A 133 -1.45 -9.61 10.77
C LEU A 133 -0.27 -9.50 11.72
N ALA A 134 0.71 -8.70 11.32
CA ALA A 134 1.79 -8.30 12.20
C ALA A 134 1.34 -7.04 12.97
N VAL A 135 1.31 -7.11 14.30
CA VAL A 135 0.87 -6.01 15.19
C VAL A 135 1.93 -5.63 16.21
N ASN A 136 1.95 -4.38 16.69
CA ASN A 136 2.92 -3.91 17.69
C ASN A 136 2.52 -4.16 19.15
N ASP A 137 1.31 -4.65 19.41
CA ASP A 137 0.73 -4.72 20.76
C ASP A 137 0.26 -6.14 21.11
N SER A 138 0.86 -6.75 22.13
CA SER A 138 0.51 -8.10 22.58
C SER A 138 -0.91 -8.19 23.16
N SER A 139 -1.45 -7.08 23.69
CA SER A 139 -2.81 -7.06 24.21
C SER A 139 -3.84 -7.19 23.09
N VAL A 140 -3.55 -6.64 21.90
CA VAL A 140 -4.35 -6.81 20.70
C VAL A 140 -4.34 -8.27 20.25
N VAL A 141 -3.16 -8.91 20.18
CA VAL A 141 -3.05 -10.35 19.85
C VAL A 141 -3.93 -11.18 20.78
N ALA A 142 -3.81 -10.98 22.09
CA ALA A 142 -4.60 -11.70 23.09
C ALA A 142 -6.11 -11.47 22.94
N ALA A 143 -6.53 -10.23 22.64
CA ALA A 143 -7.93 -9.89 22.44
C ALA A 143 -8.51 -10.50 21.16
N LYS A 144 -7.70 -10.59 20.09
CA LYS A 144 -8.13 -11.08 18.77
C LYS A 144 -8.09 -12.60 18.62
N GLN A 145 -7.36 -13.29 19.49
CA GLN A 145 -7.18 -14.75 19.44
C GLN A 145 -8.49 -15.55 19.35
N GLN A 146 -9.56 -15.08 20.02
CA GLN A 146 -10.85 -15.80 20.05
C GLN A 146 -11.67 -15.61 18.77
N GLU A 147 -11.61 -14.44 18.13
CA GLU A 147 -12.37 -14.13 16.92
C GLU A 147 -11.62 -14.48 15.63
N ALA A 148 -10.29 -14.52 15.68
CA ALA A 148 -9.43 -14.74 14.51
C ALA A 148 -9.81 -15.97 13.65
N PRO A 149 -10.19 -17.14 14.22
CA PRO A 149 -10.60 -18.29 13.40
C PRO A 149 -11.84 -18.03 12.54
N ALA A 150 -12.77 -17.17 12.99
CA ALA A 150 -13.99 -16.84 12.24
C ALA A 150 -13.69 -16.05 10.95
N PHE A 151 -12.53 -15.39 10.90
CA PHE A 151 -12.07 -14.57 9.78
C PHE A 151 -10.84 -15.16 9.07
N GLN A 152 -10.39 -16.35 9.45
CA GLN A 152 -9.16 -16.99 8.94
C GLN A 152 -7.91 -16.12 9.13
N GLU A 153 -7.86 -15.41 10.27
CA GLU A 153 -6.77 -14.51 10.61
C GLU A 153 -5.74 -15.20 11.53
N THR A 154 -4.48 -14.84 11.36
CA THR A 154 -3.37 -15.18 12.27
C THR A 154 -2.77 -13.86 12.74
N TRP A 155 -2.77 -13.64 14.05
CA TRP A 155 -2.31 -12.40 14.67
C TRP A 155 -1.01 -12.67 15.42
N GLU A 156 0.05 -11.93 15.10
CA GLU A 156 1.34 -12.11 15.75
C GLU A 156 1.99 -10.78 16.11
N LEU A 157 2.70 -10.79 17.24
CA LEU A 157 3.41 -9.63 17.74
C LEU A 157 4.72 -9.43 16.96
N PHE A 158 4.88 -8.24 16.39
CA PHE A 158 6.14 -7.70 15.96
C PHE A 158 6.28 -6.28 16.51
N ALA A 159 7.06 -6.16 17.59
CA ALA A 159 7.22 -4.89 18.30
C ALA A 159 7.81 -3.79 17.39
N ASP A 160 7.49 -2.54 17.71
CA ASP A 160 8.06 -1.39 17.04
C ASP A 160 9.60 -1.33 17.22
N ASP A 161 10.25 -0.73 16.23
CA ASP A 161 11.69 -0.49 16.21
C ASP A 161 12.14 0.34 17.41
N GLN A 162 13.04 -0.20 18.24
CA GLN A 162 13.69 0.58 19.31
C GLN A 162 14.55 1.73 18.75
N HIS A 163 15.13 1.50 17.58
CA HIS A 163 15.88 2.47 16.81
C HIS A 163 15.32 2.52 15.40
N LEU A 164 14.78 3.68 15.02
CA LEU A 164 14.14 3.84 13.71
C LEU A 164 15.09 3.42 12.58
N LYS A 165 14.68 2.40 11.84
CA LYS A 165 15.34 2.00 10.59
C LYS A 165 14.82 2.77 9.37
N ALA A 166 13.75 3.52 9.53
CA ALA A 166 13.20 4.40 8.50
C ALA A 166 12.44 5.56 9.16
N LEU A 167 11.30 6.00 8.63
CA LEU A 167 10.58 7.17 9.10
C LEU A 167 9.67 6.87 10.30
N HIS A 168 9.22 5.62 10.44
CA HIS A 168 8.22 5.21 11.40
C HIS A 168 8.68 3.99 12.24
N PRO A 169 8.23 3.88 13.50
CA PRO A 169 8.59 2.74 14.36
C PRO A 169 8.14 1.37 13.82
N GLY A 170 7.10 1.34 12.99
CA GLY A 170 6.56 0.11 12.40
C GLY A 170 7.24 -0.31 11.08
N ASP A 171 8.25 0.41 10.59
CA ASP A 171 8.76 0.16 9.23
C ASP A 171 9.43 -1.21 9.07
N SER A 172 10.14 -1.72 10.10
CA SER A 172 10.65 -3.11 10.06
C SER A 172 9.53 -4.14 10.05
N ARG A 173 8.44 -3.88 10.78
CA ARG A 173 7.24 -4.74 10.77
C ARG A 173 6.63 -4.78 9.38
N ALA A 174 6.50 -3.62 8.75
CA ALA A 174 6.01 -3.51 7.37
C ALA A 174 6.88 -4.29 6.39
N ALA A 175 8.20 -4.21 6.50
CA ALA A 175 9.12 -4.93 5.61
C ALA A 175 9.11 -6.46 5.83
N LEU A 176 8.88 -6.93 7.06
CA LEU A 176 8.94 -8.36 7.42
C LEU A 176 7.59 -9.08 7.33
N ALA A 177 6.47 -8.35 7.33
CA ALA A 177 5.13 -8.95 7.32
C ALA A 177 4.94 -10.06 6.27
N PRO A 178 5.40 -9.93 5.00
CA PRO A 178 5.29 -11.01 4.01
C PRO A 178 6.03 -12.29 4.41
N PHE A 179 7.23 -12.16 4.99
CA PHE A 179 8.08 -13.30 5.34
C PHE A 179 7.61 -14.01 6.60
N LEU A 180 7.07 -13.25 7.55
CA LEU A 180 6.40 -13.79 8.72
C LEU A 180 5.11 -14.54 8.31
N ALA A 181 4.32 -13.96 7.40
CA ALA A 181 3.15 -14.62 6.83
C ALA A 181 3.52 -15.92 6.10
N HIS A 182 4.63 -15.93 5.34
CA HIS A 182 5.11 -17.14 4.69
C HIS A 182 5.57 -18.20 5.71
N GLN A 183 6.22 -17.79 6.80
CA GLN A 183 6.56 -18.70 7.90
C GLN A 183 5.31 -19.33 8.53
N ALA A 184 4.24 -18.56 8.70
CA ALA A 184 2.99 -19.03 9.30
C ALA A 184 2.18 -19.95 8.37
N PHE A 185 2.10 -19.64 7.07
CA PHE A 185 1.27 -20.38 6.12
C PHE A 185 2.02 -21.47 5.34
N GLY A 186 3.35 -21.36 5.20
CA GLY A 186 4.18 -22.27 4.40
C GLY A 186 3.77 -22.32 2.93
N ASP A 187 4.04 -23.45 2.28
CA ASP A 187 3.83 -23.68 0.84
C ASP A 187 2.37 -23.96 0.44
N THR A 188 1.41 -23.44 1.20
CA THR A 188 -0.02 -23.77 1.05
C THR A 188 -0.78 -22.77 0.17
N TYR A 189 -0.08 -21.90 -0.56
CA TYR A 189 -0.66 -20.85 -1.39
C TYR A 189 0.19 -20.62 -2.65
N LYS A 190 -0.36 -19.90 -3.63
CA LYS A 190 0.32 -19.52 -4.88
C LYS A 190 0.78 -18.07 -4.86
N TRP A 191 -0.06 -17.17 -4.34
CA TRP A 191 0.21 -15.73 -4.29
C TRP A 191 -0.08 -15.14 -2.92
N MET A 192 0.80 -14.24 -2.50
CA MET A 192 0.63 -13.42 -1.32
C MET A 192 0.29 -11.99 -1.74
N LEU A 193 -0.79 -11.48 -1.18
CA LEU A 193 -1.20 -10.09 -1.25
C LEU A 193 -0.48 -9.35 -0.12
N TYR A 194 0.27 -8.29 -0.43
CA TYR A 194 0.98 -7.49 0.57
C TYR A 194 0.63 -6.02 0.39
N GLY A 195 0.17 -5.38 1.46
CA GLY A 195 -0.14 -3.96 1.50
C GLY A 195 -0.37 -3.49 2.94
N ASP A 196 -0.51 -2.18 3.11
CA ASP A 196 -0.82 -1.54 4.39
C ASP A 196 -2.25 -1.90 4.87
N ASP A 197 -2.58 -1.58 6.11
CA ASP A 197 -3.91 -1.81 6.70
C ASP A 197 -5.05 -1.01 6.04
N ASP A 198 -4.71 -0.03 5.20
CA ASP A 198 -5.61 0.75 4.35
C ASP A 198 -5.43 0.47 2.85
N THR A 199 -4.80 -0.66 2.49
CA THR A 199 -4.76 -1.18 1.13
C THR A 199 -5.93 -2.14 0.90
N MET A 200 -6.75 -1.87 -0.12
CA MET A 200 -7.81 -2.78 -0.54
C MET A 200 -7.41 -3.52 -1.82
N PHE A 201 -7.66 -4.83 -1.88
CA PHE A 201 -7.41 -5.64 -3.09
C PHE A 201 -8.71 -6.10 -3.75
N PHE A 202 -8.68 -6.17 -5.08
CA PHE A 202 -9.78 -6.60 -5.92
C PHE A 202 -9.49 -8.00 -6.48
N VAL A 203 -10.04 -9.02 -5.81
CA VAL A 203 -9.66 -10.43 -6.00
C VAL A 203 -9.85 -10.90 -7.44
N GLU A 204 -10.95 -10.51 -8.09
CA GLU A 204 -11.25 -10.91 -9.46
C GLU A 204 -10.23 -10.29 -10.45
N GLY A 205 -9.78 -9.07 -10.17
CA GLY A 205 -8.67 -8.45 -10.91
C GLY A 205 -7.36 -9.22 -10.74
N ILE A 206 -7.04 -9.64 -9.51
CA ILE A 206 -5.86 -10.47 -9.21
C ILE A 206 -5.93 -11.79 -9.97
N GLN A 207 -7.06 -12.50 -9.88
CA GLN A 207 -7.27 -13.77 -10.58
C GLN A 207 -7.09 -13.60 -12.09
N ASN A 208 -7.61 -12.50 -12.66
CA ASN A 208 -7.43 -12.21 -14.07
C ASN A 208 -5.96 -11.97 -14.45
N LEU A 209 -5.20 -11.24 -13.62
CA LEU A 209 -3.79 -10.94 -13.85
C LEU A 209 -2.92 -12.20 -13.77
N VAL A 210 -3.07 -13.00 -12.73
CA VAL A 210 -2.09 -14.07 -12.41
C VAL A 210 -2.38 -15.41 -13.05
N LYS A 211 -3.54 -15.61 -13.70
CA LYS A 211 -3.93 -16.91 -14.30
C LYS A 211 -2.97 -17.42 -15.38
N ASP A 212 -2.18 -16.53 -15.97
CA ASP A 212 -1.20 -16.84 -17.02
C ASP A 212 0.26 -16.69 -16.54
N ILE A 213 0.47 -16.48 -15.24
CA ILE A 213 1.78 -16.25 -14.62
C ILE A 213 2.12 -17.41 -13.69
N ASP A 214 3.28 -18.06 -13.89
CA ASP A 214 3.70 -19.20 -13.07
C ASP A 214 4.03 -18.74 -11.63
N PRO A 215 3.27 -19.17 -10.61
CA PRO A 215 3.51 -18.75 -9.23
C PRO A 215 4.81 -19.31 -8.65
N ASN A 216 5.45 -20.32 -9.28
CA ASN A 216 6.73 -20.86 -8.81
C ASN A 216 7.91 -20.01 -9.23
N MET A 217 7.72 -19.04 -10.13
CA MET A 217 8.75 -18.09 -10.51
C MET A 217 8.81 -16.94 -9.50
N PRO A 218 10.00 -16.42 -9.15
CA PRO A 218 10.14 -15.39 -8.12
C PRO A 218 9.74 -13.99 -8.60
N TYR A 219 8.45 -13.70 -8.54
CA TYR A 219 7.85 -12.40 -8.84
C TYR A 219 7.52 -11.57 -7.60
N LEU A 220 7.84 -10.28 -7.71
CA LEU A 220 7.28 -9.16 -6.95
C LEU A 220 6.54 -8.26 -7.96
N ILE A 221 5.20 -8.35 -8.03
CA ILE A 221 4.40 -7.66 -9.05
C ILE A 221 3.80 -6.38 -8.50
N THR A 222 4.10 -5.24 -9.14
CA THR A 222 3.45 -3.94 -8.93
C THR A 222 3.85 -2.97 -10.05
N ASP A 223 2.95 -2.07 -10.46
CA ASP A 223 3.28 -0.92 -11.33
C ASP A 223 3.46 0.39 -10.54
N HIS A 224 3.23 0.36 -9.22
CA HIS A 224 3.21 1.55 -8.37
C HIS A 224 4.58 1.87 -7.73
N LEU A 225 5.56 2.18 -8.57
CA LEU A 225 6.94 2.44 -8.10
C LEU A 225 7.19 3.93 -7.84
N TRP A 226 7.83 4.22 -6.71
CA TRP A 226 8.56 5.46 -6.49
C TRP A 226 9.82 5.43 -7.36
N TRP A 227 10.05 6.52 -8.11
CA TRP A 227 11.28 6.73 -8.86
C TRP A 227 11.48 8.21 -9.18
N SER A 228 12.73 8.60 -9.41
CA SER A 228 13.12 9.92 -9.87
C SER A 228 14.06 9.81 -11.06
N SER A 229 13.60 10.23 -12.24
CA SER A 229 14.42 10.23 -13.45
C SER A 229 15.38 11.42 -13.55
N VAL A 230 15.18 12.44 -12.71
CA VAL A 230 16.01 13.65 -12.69
C VAL A 230 16.89 13.66 -11.45
N LYS A 231 18.20 13.86 -11.66
CA LYS A 231 19.14 14.01 -10.56
C LYS A 231 18.78 15.24 -9.72
N GLY A 232 18.78 15.12 -8.40
CA GLY A 232 18.38 16.10 -7.41
C GLY A 232 16.88 16.20 -7.08
N THR A 233 15.97 15.47 -7.74
CA THR A 233 14.52 15.66 -7.52
C THR A 233 13.89 14.58 -6.65
N ILE A 234 12.83 14.98 -5.92
CA ILE A 234 11.94 14.06 -5.21
C ILE A 234 11.28 13.15 -6.23
N GLY A 235 11.34 11.84 -5.98
CA GLY A 235 10.67 10.86 -6.82
C GLY A 235 9.16 11.05 -6.81
N ASN A 236 8.52 10.71 -7.92
CA ASN A 236 7.08 10.61 -8.02
C ASN A 236 6.67 9.14 -8.10
N HIS A 237 5.38 8.90 -7.90
CA HIS A 237 4.80 7.57 -7.95
C HIS A 237 3.34 7.69 -8.45
N PRO A 238 2.88 6.77 -9.30
CA PRO A 238 3.69 5.79 -10.01
C PRO A 238 4.51 6.49 -11.10
N ASN A 239 5.80 6.20 -11.13
CA ASN A 239 6.68 6.74 -12.16
C ASN A 239 6.82 5.71 -13.28
N PRO A 240 6.45 6.03 -14.55
CA PRO A 240 6.54 5.09 -15.68
C PRO A 240 7.98 4.77 -16.11
N GLU A 241 8.96 5.58 -15.72
CA GLU A 241 10.38 5.39 -16.03
C GLU A 241 11.14 4.57 -14.98
N ALA A 242 10.45 4.14 -13.92
CA ALA A 242 11.05 3.30 -12.89
C ALA A 242 11.57 1.98 -13.49
N PRO A 243 12.78 1.54 -13.13
CA PRO A 243 13.32 0.26 -13.58
C PRO A 243 12.45 -0.91 -13.12
N ARG A 244 12.11 -1.83 -14.03
CA ARG A 244 11.28 -3.03 -13.76
C ARG A 244 11.39 -4.03 -14.90
N CYS A 245 10.95 -5.27 -14.73
CA CYS A 245 10.83 -6.21 -15.85
C CYS A 245 9.37 -6.40 -16.29
N LEU A 246 9.15 -6.91 -17.49
CA LEU A 246 7.88 -7.48 -17.92
C LEU A 246 7.83 -8.99 -17.60
N PRO A 247 6.63 -9.57 -17.37
CA PRO A 247 6.46 -11.02 -17.26
C PRO A 247 6.86 -11.72 -18.57
N CYS A 248 7.43 -12.93 -18.51
CA CYS A 248 8.04 -13.58 -19.69
C CYS A 248 7.08 -13.84 -20.84
N ASN A 249 5.88 -14.29 -20.50
CA ASN A 249 4.86 -14.63 -21.48
C ASN A 249 4.05 -13.41 -21.90
N TYR A 250 4.37 -12.23 -21.36
CA TYR A 250 3.66 -11.01 -21.71
C TYR A 250 4.06 -10.58 -23.13
N THR A 251 3.10 -10.69 -24.04
CA THR A 251 3.21 -10.20 -25.41
C THR A 251 2.15 -9.15 -25.61
N ALA A 252 2.56 -7.88 -25.69
CA ALA A 252 1.63 -6.83 -26.08
C ALA A 252 1.19 -7.03 -27.54
N PRO A 253 -0.09 -6.81 -27.85
CA PRO A 253 -0.53 -6.54 -29.20
C PRO A 253 0.33 -5.46 -29.85
N GLU A 254 0.68 -5.66 -31.12
CA GLU A 254 1.55 -4.75 -31.86
C GLU A 254 1.02 -3.31 -31.87
N SER A 255 -0.32 -3.16 -31.88
CA SER A 255 -1.03 -1.88 -31.79
C SER A 255 -0.80 -1.08 -30.51
N TRP A 256 -0.21 -1.68 -29.46
CA TRP A 256 0.04 -1.00 -28.18
C TRP A 256 1.50 -0.55 -28.03
N MET A 257 2.35 -0.79 -29.03
CA MET A 257 3.78 -0.49 -28.96
C MET A 257 4.16 0.91 -29.46
N ASP A 258 3.19 1.72 -29.91
CA ASP A 258 3.47 3.05 -30.49
C ASP A 258 3.70 4.15 -29.44
N GLU A 259 3.38 3.90 -28.16
CA GLU A 259 3.50 4.85 -27.04
C GLU A 259 4.29 4.26 -25.86
N LEU A 260 5.39 3.55 -26.13
CA LEU A 260 6.15 2.87 -25.08
C LEU A 260 6.68 3.85 -24.02
N PRO A 261 6.67 3.46 -22.72
CA PRO A 261 7.30 4.21 -21.66
C PRO A 261 8.78 4.47 -21.94
N ALA A 262 9.35 5.52 -21.34
CA ALA A 262 10.76 5.87 -21.53
C ALA A 262 11.75 4.83 -20.96
N PHE A 263 11.29 3.85 -20.17
CA PHE A 263 12.11 2.72 -19.74
C PHE A 263 11.80 1.45 -20.55
N ALA A 264 12.79 0.94 -21.27
CA ALA A 264 12.70 -0.32 -21.99
C ALA A 264 12.76 -1.51 -21.02
N ALA A 265 11.60 -1.89 -20.47
CA ALA A 265 11.52 -3.00 -19.52
C ALA A 265 11.90 -4.34 -20.18
N PRO A 266 12.98 -5.01 -19.74
CA PRO A 266 13.33 -6.32 -20.26
C PRO A 266 12.30 -7.36 -19.82
N ARG A 267 12.15 -8.43 -20.60
CA ARG A 267 11.39 -9.61 -20.16
C ARG A 267 12.29 -10.46 -19.27
N GLY A 268 11.84 -10.80 -18.07
CA GLY A 268 12.65 -11.55 -17.10
C GLY A 268 11.81 -12.40 -16.15
N CYS A 269 12.10 -13.70 -16.08
CA CYS A 269 11.54 -14.61 -15.09
C CYS A 269 12.66 -15.47 -14.50
N PRO A 270 13.11 -15.16 -13.27
CA PRO A 270 12.69 -14.01 -12.48
C PRO A 270 13.12 -12.67 -13.08
N CYS A 271 12.42 -11.61 -12.67
CA CYS A 271 12.98 -10.28 -12.77
C CYS A 271 14.09 -10.14 -11.73
N THR A 272 15.33 -9.96 -12.19
CA THR A 272 16.49 -9.85 -11.30
C THR A 272 17.09 -8.46 -11.35
N ALA A 273 17.72 -8.05 -10.24
CA ALA A 273 18.53 -6.83 -10.18
C ALA A 273 19.58 -6.80 -11.29
N GLN A 274 20.24 -7.94 -11.52
CA GLN A 274 21.27 -8.09 -12.55
C GLN A 274 20.72 -7.90 -13.97
N LEU A 275 19.54 -8.46 -14.28
CA LEU A 275 18.92 -8.31 -15.59
C LEU A 275 18.62 -6.84 -15.89
N ILE A 276 17.92 -6.16 -14.98
CA ILE A 276 17.59 -4.74 -15.14
C ILE A 276 18.85 -3.91 -15.36
N CYS A 277 19.88 -4.15 -14.54
CA CYS A 277 21.17 -3.47 -14.61
C CYS A 277 21.89 -3.69 -15.96
N GLN A 278 21.95 -4.92 -16.46
CA GLN A 278 22.61 -5.25 -17.73
C GLN A 278 21.90 -4.65 -18.95
N THR A 279 20.61 -4.42 -18.84
CA THR A 279 19.78 -3.83 -19.91
C THR A 279 19.62 -2.32 -19.77
N ASP A 280 20.21 -1.70 -18.75
CA ASP A 280 20.07 -0.28 -18.52
C ASP A 280 21.02 0.54 -19.40
N GLU A 281 20.45 1.22 -20.39
CA GLU A 281 21.16 2.13 -21.28
C GLU A 281 21.33 3.54 -20.67
N ARG A 282 20.66 3.82 -19.54
CA ARG A 282 20.70 5.14 -18.89
C ARG A 282 21.87 5.29 -17.92
N HIS A 283 22.59 4.21 -17.65
CA HIS A 283 23.68 4.14 -16.68
C HIS A 283 23.26 4.64 -15.27
N ILE A 284 22.04 4.28 -14.84
CA ILE A 284 21.51 4.58 -13.50
C ILE A 284 22.02 3.60 -12.44
N PHE A 285 22.50 2.42 -12.85
CA PHE A 285 23.13 1.43 -11.98
C PHE A 285 24.65 1.54 -12.01
N ASP A 286 25.29 1.18 -10.90
CA ASP A 286 26.74 1.01 -10.85
C ASP A 286 27.16 -0.36 -11.41
N ALA A 287 28.48 -0.59 -11.51
CA ALA A 287 29.04 -1.82 -12.06
C ALA A 287 28.68 -3.08 -11.26
N ASP A 288 28.35 -2.91 -9.98
CA ASP A 288 27.96 -3.99 -9.07
C ASP A 288 26.43 -4.18 -9.01
N CYS A 289 25.69 -3.43 -9.84
CA CYS A 289 24.24 -3.46 -9.92
C CYS A 289 23.56 -3.21 -8.56
N HIS A 290 24.14 -2.36 -7.71
CA HIS A 290 23.49 -1.91 -6.50
C HIS A 290 22.20 -1.16 -6.81
N ILE A 291 21.28 -1.15 -5.84
CA ILE A 291 20.04 -0.39 -5.96
C ILE A 291 20.37 1.09 -6.25
N PRO A 292 19.69 1.76 -7.19
CA PRO A 292 20.06 3.11 -7.57
C PRO A 292 19.90 4.03 -6.36
N LEU A 293 21.00 4.66 -5.92
CA LEU A 293 20.99 5.65 -4.84
C LEU A 293 20.58 7.05 -5.34
N HIS A 294 20.03 7.13 -6.55
CA HIS A 294 19.73 8.39 -7.23
C HIS A 294 18.67 9.19 -6.44
N PRO A 295 18.81 10.51 -6.24
CA PRO A 295 20.04 11.32 -6.21
C PRO A 295 20.25 12.12 -4.91
N LEU A 296 19.27 12.15 -4.00
CA LEU A 296 19.40 12.76 -2.68
C LEU A 296 18.72 11.94 -1.57
N GLU A 297 17.67 11.17 -1.88
CA GLU A 297 16.94 10.38 -0.87
C GLU A 297 16.26 9.15 -1.50
N ARG A 298 16.96 8.01 -1.58
CA ARG A 298 16.40 6.63 -1.48
C ARG A 298 15.04 6.38 -2.18
N THR A 299 14.84 6.87 -3.40
CA THR A 299 13.49 6.99 -3.97
C THR A 299 13.10 5.86 -4.93
N TYR A 300 13.84 4.75 -4.96
CA TYR A 300 13.44 3.55 -5.71
C TYR A 300 12.86 2.49 -4.77
N SER A 301 11.54 2.41 -4.73
CA SER A 301 10.79 1.43 -3.95
C SER A 301 9.41 1.19 -4.55
N MET A 302 8.80 0.05 -4.25
CA MET A 302 7.34 -0.05 -4.36
C MET A 302 6.68 0.97 -3.44
N HIS A 303 5.46 1.40 -3.77
CA HIS A 303 4.62 2.15 -2.85
C HIS A 303 3.87 1.17 -1.92
N GLY A 304 4.16 1.22 -0.62
CA GLY A 304 3.55 0.36 0.41
C GLY A 304 2.02 0.30 0.34
N GLY A 305 1.36 1.46 0.45
CA GLY A 305 -0.11 1.55 0.40
C GLY A 305 -0.75 1.17 -0.94
N ALA A 306 0.01 1.16 -2.05
CA ALA A 306 -0.50 0.61 -3.30
C ALA A 306 -0.45 -0.93 -3.32
N GLY A 307 0.38 -1.53 -2.48
CA GLY A 307 0.56 -2.96 -2.36
C GLY A 307 1.33 -3.61 -3.52
N ALA A 308 1.51 -4.92 -3.38
CA ALA A 308 2.16 -5.79 -4.36
C ALA A 308 1.64 -7.22 -4.26
N LEU A 309 1.89 -8.01 -5.31
CA LEU A 309 1.71 -9.46 -5.30
C LEU A 309 3.07 -10.15 -5.22
N LEU A 310 3.23 -11.05 -4.25
CA LEU A 310 4.44 -11.84 -4.09
C LEU A 310 4.12 -13.30 -4.39
N SER A 311 4.81 -13.85 -5.38
CA SER A 311 4.69 -15.27 -5.75
C SER A 311 5.22 -16.20 -4.66
N ILE A 312 4.71 -17.43 -4.59
CA ILE A 312 5.29 -18.47 -3.72
C ILE A 312 6.75 -18.77 -4.09
N GLY A 313 7.11 -18.68 -5.38
CA GLY A 313 8.48 -18.77 -5.87
C GLY A 313 9.42 -17.78 -5.19
N LEU A 314 9.01 -16.52 -5.05
CA LEU A 314 9.79 -15.48 -4.37
C LEU A 314 9.96 -15.80 -2.89
N MET A 315 8.88 -16.19 -2.23
CA MET A 315 8.90 -16.46 -0.79
C MET A 315 9.77 -17.66 -0.42
N ARG A 316 9.82 -18.70 -1.27
CA ARG A 316 10.77 -19.82 -1.14
C ARG A 316 12.22 -19.41 -1.38
N SER A 317 12.43 -18.42 -2.24
CA SER A 317 13.76 -18.02 -2.70
C SER A 317 14.49 -17.11 -1.72
N VAL A 318 13.74 -16.40 -0.86
CA VAL A 318 14.30 -15.44 0.10
C VAL A 318 13.84 -15.82 1.50
N PRO A 319 14.72 -16.44 2.34
CA PRO A 319 14.33 -16.86 3.66
C PRO A 319 14.12 -15.67 4.60
N LEU A 320 13.25 -15.84 5.60
CA LEU A 320 13.00 -14.83 6.65
C LEU A 320 14.31 -14.38 7.33
N SER A 321 15.25 -15.30 7.60
CA SER A 321 16.53 -14.97 8.22
C SER A 321 17.36 -14.00 7.38
N PHE A 322 17.38 -14.18 6.05
CA PHE A 322 18.06 -13.23 5.15
C PHE A 322 17.44 -11.84 5.26
N MET A 323 16.11 -11.73 5.30
CA MET A 323 15.43 -10.45 5.43
C MET A 323 15.72 -9.79 6.78
N GLN A 324 15.70 -10.55 7.87
CA GLN A 324 16.04 -10.06 9.20
C GLN A 324 17.49 -9.54 9.24
N ASP A 325 18.44 -10.30 8.71
CA ASP A 325 19.86 -9.91 8.64
C ASP A 325 20.05 -8.68 7.74
N CYS A 326 19.36 -8.63 6.60
CA CYS A 326 19.41 -7.49 5.70
C CYS A 326 18.90 -6.21 6.36
N LEU A 327 17.75 -6.28 7.06
CA LEU A 327 17.17 -5.14 7.77
C LEU A 327 18.02 -4.73 8.99
N ALA A 328 18.63 -5.70 9.68
CA ALA A 328 19.56 -5.43 10.77
C ALA A 328 20.73 -4.54 10.29
N ASN A 329 21.18 -4.77 9.06
CA ASN A 329 22.31 -4.07 8.43
C ASN A 329 21.89 -3.00 7.42
N ALA A 330 20.59 -2.76 7.24
CA ALA A 330 20.11 -1.69 6.40
C ALA A 330 20.42 -0.36 7.09
N GLY A 331 20.92 0.61 6.32
CA GLY A 331 20.91 2.00 6.78
C GLY A 331 19.47 2.47 7.01
N VAL A 332 19.32 3.68 7.56
CA VAL A 332 18.00 4.32 7.62
C VAL A 332 17.37 4.31 6.21
N THR A 333 16.04 4.29 6.05
CA THR A 333 15.38 4.47 4.74
C THR A 333 14.18 5.42 4.83
N THR A 334 13.35 5.49 3.79
CA THR A 334 12.13 6.31 3.71
C THR A 334 10.86 5.57 4.19
N GLY A 335 10.91 4.25 4.39
CA GLY A 335 9.75 3.47 4.81
C GLY A 335 9.98 1.96 4.80
N GLY A 336 9.02 1.21 5.33
CA GLY A 336 9.03 -0.26 5.31
C GLY A 336 9.02 -0.87 3.91
N ASP A 337 8.32 -0.24 2.96
CA ASP A 337 8.30 -0.61 1.55
C ASP A 337 9.66 -0.42 0.86
N ALA A 338 10.38 0.65 1.20
CA ALA A 338 11.76 0.86 0.77
C ALA A 338 12.72 -0.16 1.40
N LEU A 339 12.55 -0.48 2.69
CA LEU A 339 13.31 -1.53 3.36
C LEU A 339 13.11 -2.90 2.69
N LEU A 340 11.86 -3.29 2.42
CA LEU A 340 11.50 -4.50 1.68
C LEU A 340 12.18 -4.52 0.31
N THR A 341 12.04 -3.43 -0.46
CA THR A 341 12.63 -3.30 -1.80
C THR A 341 14.15 -3.48 -1.76
N ILE A 342 14.84 -2.77 -0.85
CA ILE A 342 16.30 -2.82 -0.73
C ILE A 342 16.76 -4.24 -0.44
N CYS A 343 16.07 -4.95 0.46
CA CYS A 343 16.46 -6.30 0.83
C CYS A 343 16.15 -7.32 -0.27
N LEU A 344 15.02 -7.21 -0.96
CA LEU A 344 14.74 -8.04 -2.13
C LEU A 344 15.75 -7.79 -3.26
N TRP A 345 16.14 -6.53 -3.49
CA TRP A 345 17.18 -6.18 -4.44
C TRP A 345 18.52 -6.84 -4.09
N LYS A 346 18.93 -6.77 -2.81
CA LYS A 346 20.13 -7.45 -2.31
C LYS A 346 20.04 -8.98 -2.42
N ALA A 347 18.84 -9.55 -2.36
CA ALA A 347 18.60 -10.97 -2.63
C ALA A 347 18.64 -11.32 -4.13
N GLY A 348 18.81 -10.32 -5.01
CA GLY A 348 18.89 -10.50 -6.45
C GLY A 348 17.56 -10.34 -7.20
N TYR A 349 16.46 -9.97 -6.52
CA TYR A 349 15.12 -9.86 -7.10
C TYR A 349 14.69 -8.41 -7.29
N ALA A 350 13.97 -8.13 -8.37
CA ALA A 350 13.47 -6.80 -8.69
C ALA A 350 11.97 -6.82 -9.04
N HIS A 351 11.39 -5.62 -9.19
CA HIS A 351 9.96 -5.46 -9.49
C HIS A 351 9.62 -5.95 -10.90
N THR A 352 8.51 -6.67 -10.98
CA THR A 352 7.86 -7.08 -12.23
C THR A 352 6.63 -6.21 -12.43
N ASP A 353 6.52 -5.59 -13.60
CA ASP A 353 5.30 -4.90 -14.00
C ASP A 353 4.18 -5.93 -14.25
N PRO A 354 2.91 -5.63 -13.96
CA PRO A 354 1.80 -6.51 -14.31
C PRO A 354 1.59 -6.66 -15.83
N GLY A 355 2.30 -5.88 -16.65
CA GLY A 355 2.35 -5.97 -18.10
C GLY A 355 1.30 -5.09 -18.77
N PHE A 356 0.02 -5.17 -18.34
CA PHE A 356 -1.05 -4.42 -18.99
C PHE A 356 -0.87 -2.90 -18.89
N SER A 357 -0.64 -2.38 -17.68
CA SER A 357 -0.45 -0.95 -17.45
C SER A 357 0.82 -0.38 -18.08
N PHE A 358 1.83 -1.22 -18.35
CA PHE A 358 3.01 -0.80 -19.10
C PHE A 358 2.68 -0.29 -20.51
N TYR A 359 1.72 -0.92 -21.19
CA TYR A 359 1.30 -0.55 -22.54
C TYR A 359 0.02 0.30 -22.58
N HIS A 360 -0.63 0.48 -21.43
CA HIS A 360 -1.78 1.34 -21.25
C HIS A 360 -1.49 2.33 -20.12
N PRO A 361 -0.73 3.40 -20.36
CA PRO A 361 -0.30 4.32 -19.30
C PRO A 361 -1.46 5.05 -18.60
N THR A 362 -2.65 5.06 -19.22
CA THR A 362 -3.88 5.58 -18.62
C THR A 362 -4.57 4.58 -17.69
N VAL A 363 -4.21 3.30 -17.75
CA VAL A 363 -4.70 2.24 -16.86
C VAL A 363 -3.61 1.90 -15.87
N ARG A 364 -3.91 2.04 -14.59
CA ARG A 364 -2.99 1.70 -13.52
C ARG A 364 -3.60 0.58 -12.69
N MET A 365 -2.88 -0.52 -12.56
CA MET A 365 -3.42 -1.73 -11.94
C MET A 365 -3.34 -1.65 -10.43
N PHE A 366 -2.23 -1.17 -9.88
CA PHE A 366 -2.08 -0.94 -8.45
C PHE A 366 -2.33 0.53 -8.16
N ASP A 367 -3.35 0.80 -7.35
CA ASP A 367 -3.74 2.12 -6.88
C ASP A 367 -3.89 3.18 -8.00
N PRO A 368 -5.04 3.16 -8.71
CA PRO A 368 -5.17 3.82 -10.00
C PRO A 368 -5.07 5.35 -10.02
N GLY A 369 -4.99 6.01 -8.86
CA GLY A 369 -4.78 7.44 -8.80
C GLY A 369 -4.44 7.94 -7.40
N PRO A 370 -3.61 9.00 -7.29
CA PRO A 370 -3.03 9.45 -6.03
C PRO A 370 -4.03 9.98 -4.97
N GLU A 371 -5.34 10.01 -5.25
CA GLU A 371 -6.40 10.43 -4.32
C GLU A 371 -7.74 9.71 -4.57
N ASP A 372 -7.76 8.63 -5.35
CA ASP A 372 -8.97 8.27 -6.09
C ASP A 372 -9.83 7.15 -5.50
N SER A 373 -9.78 6.89 -4.19
CA SER A 373 -10.80 6.01 -3.59
C SER A 373 -12.23 6.49 -3.88
N PRO A 374 -12.54 7.81 -3.80
CA PRO A 374 -13.82 8.34 -4.26
C PRO A 374 -14.07 8.19 -5.77
N GLY A 375 -13.08 8.44 -6.65
CA GLY A 375 -13.30 8.31 -8.09
C GLY A 375 -13.34 6.86 -8.58
N LEU A 376 -12.67 5.93 -7.90
CA LEU A 376 -12.84 4.50 -8.11
C LEU A 376 -14.25 4.06 -7.71
N LEU A 377 -14.74 4.52 -6.55
CA LEU A 377 -16.13 4.29 -6.15
C LEU A 377 -17.12 4.88 -7.17
N TYR A 378 -16.85 6.09 -7.66
CA TYR A 378 -17.62 6.73 -8.72
C TYR A 378 -17.59 5.91 -10.02
N ALA A 379 -16.42 5.46 -10.47
CA ALA A 379 -16.26 4.63 -11.66
C ALA A 379 -17.06 3.34 -11.56
N MET A 380 -17.00 2.63 -10.42
CA MET A 380 -17.81 1.43 -10.19
C MET A 380 -19.32 1.73 -10.23
N THR A 381 -19.74 2.88 -9.69
CA THR A 381 -21.15 3.33 -9.72
C THR A 381 -21.61 3.68 -11.14
N GLU A 382 -20.76 4.36 -11.92
CA GLU A 382 -21.02 4.61 -13.34
C GLU A 382 -21.09 3.30 -14.13
N ALA A 383 -20.28 2.29 -13.78
CA ALA A 383 -20.31 0.99 -14.43
C ALA A 383 -21.61 0.24 -14.14
N LEU A 384 -22.02 0.19 -12.87
CA LEU A 384 -23.28 -0.42 -12.43
C LEU A 384 -24.52 0.26 -13.03
N SER A 385 -24.42 1.53 -13.41
CA SER A 385 -25.50 2.28 -14.05
C SER A 385 -25.42 2.31 -15.58
N GLY A 386 -24.44 1.62 -16.19
CA GLY A 386 -24.25 1.56 -17.64
C GLY A 386 -23.74 2.86 -18.27
N ARG A 387 -23.17 3.77 -17.48
CA ARG A 387 -22.62 5.07 -17.91
C ARG A 387 -21.09 5.11 -18.02
N CYS A 388 -20.40 4.09 -17.50
CA CYS A 388 -18.96 3.95 -17.61
C CYS A 388 -18.54 3.74 -19.06
N ASP A 389 -17.71 4.65 -19.56
CA ASP A 389 -17.15 4.60 -20.91
C ASP A 389 -16.13 3.44 -21.04
N PRO A 390 -15.61 3.17 -22.26
CA PRO A 390 -14.65 2.07 -22.46
C PRO A 390 -13.38 2.19 -21.61
N SER A 391 -12.89 3.41 -21.36
CA SER A 391 -11.67 3.61 -20.56
C SER A 391 -11.92 3.30 -19.09
N CYS A 392 -13.06 3.76 -18.57
CA CYS A 392 -13.53 3.44 -17.23
C CYS A 392 -13.71 1.92 -17.06
N GLN A 393 -14.33 1.23 -18.02
CA GLN A 393 -14.51 -0.22 -17.96
C GLN A 393 -13.17 -0.96 -18.00
N LEU A 394 -12.26 -0.51 -18.86
CA LEU A 394 -10.93 -1.09 -18.97
C LEU A 394 -10.15 -0.95 -17.66
N GLN A 395 -10.19 0.22 -17.02
CA GLN A 395 -9.58 0.44 -15.71
C GLN A 395 -10.16 -0.49 -14.64
N LEU A 396 -11.49 -0.64 -14.57
CA LEU A 396 -12.13 -1.51 -13.58
C LEU A 396 -11.89 -3.00 -13.81
N GLN A 397 -11.65 -3.43 -15.05
CA GLN A 397 -11.33 -4.83 -15.37
C GLN A 397 -9.91 -5.23 -14.96
N HIS A 398 -9.02 -4.25 -14.81
CA HIS A 398 -7.61 -4.45 -14.55
C HIS A 398 -7.16 -3.89 -13.19
N VAL A 399 -8.04 -3.26 -12.41
CA VAL A 399 -7.70 -2.78 -11.07
C VAL A 399 -7.40 -3.96 -10.14
N ILE A 400 -6.28 -3.88 -9.43
CA ILE A 400 -5.76 -4.89 -8.51
C ILE A 400 -5.84 -4.40 -7.08
N THR A 401 -5.47 -3.13 -6.85
CA THR A 401 -5.54 -2.51 -5.52
C THR A 401 -6.02 -1.07 -5.57
N SER A 402 -6.41 -0.57 -4.41
CA SER A 402 -6.61 0.85 -4.13
C SER A 402 -6.02 1.21 -2.77
N HIS A 403 -5.21 2.26 -2.71
CA HIS A 403 -4.71 2.80 -1.46
C HIS A 403 -5.74 3.80 -0.90
N ILE A 404 -6.36 3.47 0.23
CA ILE A 404 -7.44 4.30 0.80
C ILE A 404 -6.90 5.56 1.48
N ARG A 405 -5.60 5.58 1.80
CA ARG A 405 -4.89 6.75 2.28
C ARG A 405 -5.51 7.28 3.56
N SER A 406 -5.59 6.43 4.57
CA SER A 406 -6.18 6.71 5.88
C SER A 406 -5.76 8.07 6.46
N ARG A 407 -4.49 8.44 6.29
CA ARG A 407 -3.91 9.73 6.73
C ARG A 407 -4.53 10.98 6.08
N HIS A 408 -5.19 10.83 4.93
CA HIS A 408 -5.84 11.90 4.18
C HIS A 408 -7.36 11.97 4.45
N GLN A 409 -7.90 11.02 5.21
CA GLN A 409 -9.31 11.02 5.63
C GLN A 409 -9.48 11.79 6.94
N ALA A 410 -10.72 12.22 7.22
CA ALA A 410 -11.04 12.97 8.44
C ALA A 410 -10.86 12.13 9.73
N SER A 411 -10.97 10.80 9.62
CA SER A 411 -10.80 9.86 10.72
C SER A 411 -10.63 8.43 10.18
N LEU A 412 -10.12 7.52 11.01
CA LEU A 412 -10.07 6.08 10.72
C LEU A 412 -11.46 5.50 10.46
N HIS A 413 -12.48 5.99 11.16
CA HIS A 413 -13.86 5.60 10.90
C HIS A 413 -14.30 5.95 9.47
N SER A 414 -13.99 7.15 8.98
CA SER A 414 -14.31 7.54 7.60
C SER A 414 -13.57 6.67 6.58
N THR A 415 -12.30 6.34 6.84
CA THR A 415 -11.53 5.38 6.03
C THR A 415 -12.19 4.01 6.00
N ALA A 416 -12.59 3.49 7.17
CA ALA A 416 -13.29 2.21 7.29
C ALA A 416 -14.63 2.20 6.55
N GLN A 417 -15.40 3.29 6.58
CA GLN A 417 -16.61 3.41 5.77
C GLN A 417 -16.33 3.42 4.27
N MET A 418 -15.26 4.10 3.82
CA MET A 418 -14.83 4.07 2.43
C MET A 418 -14.44 2.65 1.98
N MET A 419 -13.66 1.93 2.78
CA MET A 419 -13.30 0.53 2.51
C MET A 419 -14.55 -0.36 2.35
N ARG A 420 -15.51 -0.23 3.27
CA ARG A 420 -16.79 -0.96 3.19
C ARG A 420 -17.58 -0.57 1.94
N ALA A 421 -17.68 0.72 1.62
CA ALA A 421 -18.41 1.20 0.45
C ALA A 421 -17.79 0.67 -0.85
N LEU A 422 -16.47 0.74 -0.98
CA LEU A 422 -15.74 0.18 -2.12
C LEU A 422 -15.92 -1.33 -2.22
N SER A 423 -15.77 -2.07 -1.11
CA SER A 423 -15.96 -3.53 -1.10
C SER A 423 -17.37 -3.93 -1.55
N ASN A 424 -18.41 -3.31 -1.00
CA ASN A 424 -19.79 -3.59 -1.38
C ASN A 424 -20.06 -3.27 -2.86
N THR A 425 -19.53 -2.14 -3.35
CA THR A 425 -19.76 -1.71 -4.73
C THR A 425 -18.98 -2.60 -5.71
N TRP A 426 -17.77 -3.02 -5.34
CA TRP A 426 -16.99 -3.99 -6.11
C TRP A 426 -17.68 -5.33 -6.19
N ASP A 427 -18.21 -5.88 -5.09
CA ASP A 427 -18.92 -7.17 -5.11
C ASP A 427 -20.10 -7.14 -6.12
N LEU A 428 -20.83 -6.03 -6.16
CA LEU A 428 -21.91 -5.82 -7.13
C LEU A 428 -21.36 -5.75 -8.56
N TYR A 429 -20.32 -4.96 -8.81
CA TYR A 429 -19.71 -4.82 -10.13
C TYR A 429 -19.15 -6.17 -10.63
N ALA A 430 -18.39 -6.85 -9.77
CA ALA A 430 -17.73 -8.09 -10.11
C ALA A 430 -18.73 -9.21 -10.44
N SER A 431 -19.87 -9.24 -9.74
CA SER A 431 -20.96 -10.18 -10.04
C SER A 431 -21.58 -10.01 -11.43
N GLN A 432 -21.45 -8.83 -12.05
CA GLN A 432 -21.96 -8.57 -13.41
C GLN A 432 -20.93 -8.90 -14.48
N ILE A 433 -19.64 -8.62 -14.22
CA ILE A 433 -18.58 -8.69 -15.23
C ILE A 433 -17.84 -10.03 -15.23
N PHE A 434 -17.52 -10.55 -14.04
CA PHE A 434 -16.70 -11.76 -13.88
C PHE A 434 -17.51 -13.04 -13.62
N ALA A 435 -18.82 -12.94 -13.39
CA ALA A 435 -19.65 -14.13 -13.23
C ALA A 435 -19.61 -15.00 -14.50
N PRO A 436 -19.46 -16.33 -14.37
CA PRO A 436 -19.62 -17.22 -15.50
C PRO A 436 -20.98 -16.95 -16.15
N ARG A 437 -21.01 -16.74 -17.46
CA ARG A 437 -22.30 -16.78 -18.17
C ARG A 437 -22.91 -18.13 -17.84
N GLN A 438 -24.00 -18.13 -17.08
CA GLN A 438 -24.87 -19.28 -17.04
C GLN A 438 -25.20 -19.54 -18.50
N SER A 439 -24.66 -20.62 -19.07
CA SER A 439 -25.04 -21.03 -20.40
C SER A 439 -26.54 -21.16 -20.32
N THR A 440 -27.28 -20.23 -20.93
CA THR A 440 -28.67 -20.44 -21.26
C THR A 440 -28.63 -21.53 -22.30
N ALA A 441 -28.45 -22.77 -21.83
CA ALA A 441 -28.67 -23.96 -22.60
C ALA A 441 -30.10 -23.81 -23.06
N SER A 442 -30.24 -23.33 -24.29
CA SER A 442 -31.50 -23.20 -24.97
C SER A 442 -32.02 -24.61 -25.09
N SER A 443 -32.83 -25.03 -24.13
CA SER A 443 -33.80 -26.10 -24.32
C SER A 443 -34.86 -25.55 -25.29
N ILE A 444 -34.47 -25.39 -26.55
CA ILE A 444 -35.38 -25.39 -27.68
C ILE A 444 -35.54 -26.87 -27.99
N ASN A 445 -36.57 -27.48 -27.38
CA ASN A 445 -37.15 -28.73 -27.85
C ASN A 445 -38.16 -28.44 -28.96
#